data_AF-S4RHQ2-F1
#
_entry.id   AF-S4RHQ2-F1
#
_cell.length_a   1.000
_cell.length_b   1.000
_cell.length_c   1.000
_cell.angle_alpha   90.00
_cell.angle_beta   90.00
_cell.angle_gamma   90.00
#
_symmetry.space_group_name_H-M   'P 1'
#
loop_
_entity.id
_entity.type
_entity.pdbx_description
1 polymer ?
#
loop_
_entity_poly.entity_id
_entity_poly.type
_entity_poly.pdbx_seq_one_letter_code
_entity_poly.pdbx_strand_id
1 'polypeptide(L)'
;SLLLLLLLVVVVVLLTLLGPTAAFNLDESRPKVFTGPQGSYFGYSLDFYSPERYSNGIVVGAPKAHTDAHPNVTQPGAVFMCLLREENCTRIPLGPPVDRMSIRLGSPPERMEYKSHQWFGATVRTHGETLLACAPLYSWRTFKSEEAEQEPVGTCFLSRGNFSSQAEYSPCRTGKSDQNGQGVCQAGFSADFTKAGWVVLGGPGSFFAQGK
;
A
#
# COMPACT_ATOMS: atom_id res chain seq x y z
N SER A 1 -49.00 -29.81 24.92
CA SER A 1 -49.92 -28.89 25.63
C SER A 1 -50.04 -27.60 24.86
N LEU A 2 -51.25 -27.06 24.66
CA LEU A 2 -51.51 -25.80 23.94
C LEU A 2 -50.59 -24.65 24.40
N LEU A 3 -50.25 -24.64 25.69
CA LEU A 3 -49.31 -23.71 26.33
C LEU A 3 -47.91 -23.68 25.69
N LEU A 4 -47.38 -24.85 25.31
CA LEU A 4 -46.03 -24.97 24.72
C LEU A 4 -45.99 -24.36 23.32
N LEU A 5 -47.07 -24.54 22.55
CA LEU A 5 -47.23 -23.97 21.22
C LEU A 5 -47.31 -22.44 21.29
N LEU A 6 -48.06 -21.92 22.27
CA LEU A 6 -48.21 -20.49 22.51
C LEU A 6 -46.86 -19.83 22.87
N LEU A 7 -46.09 -20.48 23.75
CA LEU A 7 -44.74 -20.03 24.13
C LEU A 7 -43.80 -19.98 22.93
N LEU A 8 -43.84 -21.00 22.06
CA LEU A 8 -43.01 -21.05 20.87
C LEU A 8 -43.33 -19.91 19.90
N VAL A 9 -44.63 -19.63 19.68
CA VAL A 9 -45.08 -18.52 18.84
C VAL A 9 -44.63 -17.18 19.41
N VAL A 10 -44.77 -16.97 20.73
CA VAL A 10 -44.33 -15.74 21.40
C VAL A 10 -42.82 -15.54 21.28
N VAL A 11 -42.02 -16.60 21.44
CA VAL A 11 -40.57 -16.55 21.28
C VAL A 11 -40.17 -16.24 19.85
N VAL A 12 -40.80 -16.87 18.85
CA VAL A 12 -40.54 -16.57 17.43
C VAL A 12 -40.91 -15.13 17.10
N VAL A 13 -42.06 -14.63 17.58
CA VAL A 13 -42.50 -13.24 17.39
C VAL A 13 -41.52 -12.27 18.04
N LEU A 14 -41.07 -12.52 19.28
CA LEU A 14 -40.05 -11.72 19.97
C LEU A 14 -38.71 -11.73 19.23
N LEU A 15 -38.27 -12.87 18.72
CA LEU A 15 -37.03 -12.99 17.94
C LEU A 15 -37.12 -12.29 16.58
N THR A 16 -38.31 -12.19 15.98
CA THR A 16 -38.52 -11.39 14.75
C THR A 16 -38.66 -9.90 15.01
N LEU A 17 -39.15 -9.50 16.20
CA LEU A 17 -39.26 -8.10 16.64
C LEU A 17 -37.92 -7.53 17.10
N LEU A 18 -37.06 -8.39 17.66
CA LEU A 18 -35.64 -8.11 17.86
C LEU A 18 -34.96 -8.24 16.49
N GLY A 19 -35.17 -7.23 15.63
CA GLY A 19 -34.44 -7.12 14.37
C GLY A 19 -32.93 -7.25 14.63
N PRO A 20 -32.15 -7.75 13.66
CA PRO A 20 -30.71 -7.86 13.83
C PRO A 20 -30.22 -6.50 14.31
N THR A 21 -29.53 -6.44 15.46
CA THR A 21 -28.79 -5.26 15.87
C THR A 21 -27.66 -5.11 14.86
N ALA A 22 -28.03 -4.55 13.72
CA ALA A 22 -27.16 -4.18 12.64
C ALA A 22 -26.13 -3.22 13.22
N ALA A 23 -24.95 -3.13 12.62
CA ALA A 23 -24.03 -2.04 12.90
C ALA A 23 -24.77 -0.70 12.71
N PHE A 24 -25.32 -0.13 13.80
CA PHE A 24 -26.43 0.82 13.67
C PHE A 24 -26.01 2.29 13.77
N ASN A 25 -24.75 2.56 14.12
CA ASN A 25 -24.26 3.91 14.42
C ASN A 25 -23.31 4.48 13.35
N LEU A 26 -23.18 3.83 12.20
CA LEU A 26 -22.56 4.43 11.02
C LEU A 26 -23.63 5.22 10.25
N ASP A 27 -23.38 6.51 10.00
CA ASP A 27 -24.28 7.35 9.22
C ASP A 27 -24.13 7.04 7.72
N GLU A 28 -24.97 6.13 7.23
CA GLU A 28 -25.05 5.79 5.80
C GLU A 28 -25.72 6.88 4.95
N SER A 29 -26.40 7.86 5.57
CA SER A 29 -27.16 8.88 4.84
C SER A 29 -26.28 9.98 4.26
N ARG A 30 -25.15 10.27 4.91
CA ARG A 30 -24.21 11.34 4.50
C ARG A 30 -22.75 10.92 4.65
N PRO A 31 -22.30 9.86 3.94
CA PRO A 31 -20.90 9.48 3.95
C PRO A 31 -20.05 10.55 3.26
N LYS A 32 -18.83 10.77 3.78
CA LYS A 32 -17.81 11.52 3.04
C LYS A 32 -17.21 10.59 1.99
N VAL A 33 -17.38 10.92 0.72
CA VAL A 33 -16.90 10.11 -0.40
C VAL A 33 -15.71 10.82 -1.04
N PHE A 34 -14.56 10.13 -1.07
CA PHE A 34 -13.40 10.56 -1.81
C PHE A 34 -13.25 9.74 -3.09
N THR A 35 -12.99 10.41 -4.20
CA THR A 35 -12.79 9.77 -5.50
C THR A 35 -11.42 10.13 -6.05
N GLY A 36 -10.73 9.13 -6.62
CA GLY A 36 -9.47 9.34 -7.31
C GLY A 36 -9.58 9.17 -8.83
N PRO A 37 -8.45 9.22 -9.55
CA PRO A 37 -8.41 9.08 -11.00
C PRO A 37 -8.99 7.73 -11.47
N GLN A 38 -9.74 7.74 -12.57
CA GLN A 38 -10.34 6.53 -13.12
C GLN A 38 -9.29 5.47 -13.46
N GLY A 39 -9.57 4.20 -13.13
CA GLY A 39 -8.67 3.08 -13.42
C GLY A 39 -7.38 3.02 -12.57
N SER A 40 -7.16 3.99 -11.67
CA SER A 40 -5.96 4.05 -10.83
C SER A 40 -5.96 3.07 -9.64
N TYR A 41 -7.08 2.41 -9.39
CA TYR A 41 -7.35 1.62 -8.19
C TYR A 41 -7.24 2.45 -6.91
N PHE A 42 -7.64 3.72 -6.96
CA PHE A 42 -7.78 4.55 -5.79
C PHE A 42 -8.70 3.89 -4.75
N GLY A 43 -8.22 3.76 -3.51
CA GLY A 43 -8.91 3.04 -2.45
C GLY A 43 -8.46 1.59 -2.29
N TYR A 44 -7.46 1.13 -3.05
CA TYR A 44 -6.90 -0.21 -2.90
C TYR A 44 -6.33 -0.46 -1.49
N SER A 45 -5.70 0.56 -0.91
CA SER A 45 -5.29 0.57 0.49
C SER A 45 -5.56 1.95 1.09
N LEU A 46 -5.82 2.01 2.39
CA LEU A 46 -6.00 3.26 3.10
C LEU A 46 -5.57 3.12 4.56
N ASP A 47 -5.26 4.25 5.17
CA ASP A 47 -5.04 4.37 6.62
C ASP A 47 -5.38 5.78 7.09
N PHE A 48 -5.63 5.95 8.39
CA PHE A 48 -5.86 7.26 8.98
C PHE A 48 -4.55 8.04 9.06
N TYR A 49 -4.59 9.35 8.84
CA TYR A 49 -3.44 10.22 9.03
C TYR A 49 -3.86 11.50 9.75
N SER A 50 -3.19 11.80 10.85
CA SER A 50 -3.51 12.94 11.70
C SER A 50 -2.24 13.45 12.38
N PRO A 51 -1.31 14.06 11.62
CA PRO A 51 -0.02 14.50 12.16
C PRO A 51 -0.20 15.71 13.09
N GLU A 52 -1.25 16.50 12.90
CA GLU A 52 -1.57 17.65 13.74
C GLU A 52 -3.03 17.62 14.18
N ARG A 53 -3.36 18.40 15.22
CA ARG A 53 -4.68 18.43 15.87
C ARG A 53 -5.85 18.80 14.95
N TYR A 54 -5.57 19.35 13.76
CA TYR A 54 -6.56 19.85 12.80
C TYR A 54 -6.39 19.32 11.37
N SER A 55 -5.46 18.40 11.13
CA SER A 55 -5.17 17.81 9.82
C SER A 55 -5.67 16.36 9.72
N ASN A 56 -6.84 16.09 10.29
CA ASN A 56 -7.46 14.77 10.26
C ASN A 56 -7.83 14.43 8.81
N GLY A 57 -7.28 13.33 8.34
CA GLY A 57 -7.51 12.82 7.01
C GLY A 57 -7.27 11.33 6.91
N ILE A 58 -7.31 10.86 5.68
CA ILE A 58 -6.89 9.52 5.30
C ILE A 58 -5.81 9.62 4.23
N VAL A 59 -4.89 8.67 4.28
CA VAL A 59 -3.99 8.39 3.16
C VAL A 59 -4.58 7.26 2.34
N VAL A 60 -4.57 7.40 1.02
CA VAL A 60 -5.19 6.45 0.10
C VAL A 60 -4.20 6.03 -0.97
N GLY A 61 -3.96 4.74 -1.07
CA GLY A 61 -3.16 4.12 -2.12
C GLY A 61 -3.95 3.94 -3.43
N ALA A 62 -3.27 4.19 -4.54
CA ALA A 62 -3.78 4.02 -5.90
C ALA A 62 -2.69 3.38 -6.78
N PRO A 63 -2.50 2.05 -6.71
CA PRO A 63 -1.34 1.37 -7.29
C PRO A 63 -1.23 1.43 -8.81
N LYS A 64 -2.30 1.79 -9.53
CA LYS A 64 -2.30 1.97 -10.99
C LYS A 64 -2.38 3.44 -11.43
N ALA A 65 -2.23 4.39 -10.50
CA ALA A 65 -2.24 5.80 -10.85
C ALA A 65 -1.12 6.15 -11.85
N HIS A 66 -1.47 6.96 -12.84
CA HIS A 66 -0.54 7.56 -13.79
C HIS A 66 0.10 8.82 -13.19
N THR A 67 1.28 9.21 -13.70
CA THR A 67 1.84 10.53 -13.45
C THR A 67 2.64 11.02 -14.65
N ASP A 68 2.52 12.31 -14.97
CA ASP A 68 3.30 12.95 -16.02
C ASP A 68 4.70 13.36 -15.54
N ALA A 69 4.96 13.28 -14.23
CA ALA A 69 6.27 13.56 -13.65
C ALA A 69 7.35 12.55 -14.09
N HIS A 70 6.92 11.37 -14.56
CA HIS A 70 7.79 10.28 -15.00
C HIS A 70 7.34 9.79 -16.39
N PRO A 71 7.64 10.53 -17.47
CA PRO A 71 7.08 10.27 -18.80
C PRO A 71 7.40 8.88 -19.37
N ASN A 72 8.47 8.23 -18.88
CA ASN A 72 8.89 6.89 -19.31
C ASN A 72 8.49 5.76 -18.34
N VAL A 73 7.58 6.04 -17.40
CA VAL A 73 7.12 5.07 -16.39
C VAL A 73 5.60 4.94 -16.46
N THR A 74 5.13 3.78 -16.90
CA THR A 74 3.69 3.51 -17.06
C THR A 74 3.09 3.05 -15.75
N GLN A 75 2.02 3.72 -15.31
CA GLN A 75 1.27 3.36 -14.09
C GLN A 75 2.19 3.05 -12.88
N PRO A 76 3.05 4.00 -12.46
CA PRO A 76 3.94 3.78 -11.33
C PRO A 76 3.20 3.58 -10.01
N GLY A 77 1.95 4.02 -9.92
CA GLY A 77 1.19 4.10 -8.68
C GLY A 77 1.42 5.42 -7.93
N ALA A 78 0.55 5.69 -6.97
CA ALA A 78 0.58 6.90 -6.15
C ALA A 78 -0.09 6.68 -4.79
N VAL A 79 0.21 7.59 -3.85
CA VAL A 79 -0.51 7.75 -2.60
C VAL A 79 -1.08 9.16 -2.56
N PHE A 80 -2.30 9.29 -2.04
CA PHE A 80 -3.03 10.54 -1.93
C PHE A 80 -3.34 10.85 -0.46
N MET A 81 -3.34 12.13 -0.12
CA MET A 81 -3.85 12.66 1.14
C MET A 81 -5.25 13.21 0.91
N CYS A 82 -6.21 12.77 1.72
CA CYS A 82 -7.59 13.27 1.69
C CYS A 82 -7.93 13.84 3.06
N LEU A 83 -7.95 15.17 3.18
CA LEU A 83 -8.34 15.84 4.42
C LEU A 83 -9.86 15.82 4.55
N LEU A 84 -10.38 15.54 5.75
CA LEU A 84 -11.84 15.42 5.96
C LEU A 84 -12.61 16.72 5.65
N ARG A 85 -11.93 17.86 5.75
CA ARG A 85 -12.49 19.20 5.47
C ARG A 85 -12.43 19.59 4.00
N GLU A 86 -11.71 18.84 3.19
CA GLU A 86 -11.53 19.11 1.77
C GLU A 86 -12.40 18.17 0.94
N GLU A 87 -12.72 18.57 -0.29
CA GLU A 87 -13.45 17.72 -1.23
C GLU A 87 -12.51 16.84 -2.06
N ASN A 88 -11.31 17.35 -2.34
CA ASN A 88 -10.35 16.70 -3.23
C ASN A 88 -9.18 16.12 -2.43
N CYS A 89 -8.62 15.03 -2.95
CA CYS A 89 -7.39 14.47 -2.42
C CYS A 89 -6.18 15.00 -3.19
N THR A 90 -5.08 15.25 -2.48
CA THR A 90 -3.81 15.71 -3.06
C THR A 90 -2.83 14.56 -3.15
N ARG A 91 -2.08 14.47 -4.26
CA ARG A 91 -1.06 13.43 -4.41
C ARG A 91 0.14 13.74 -3.50
N ILE A 92 0.61 12.75 -2.75
CA ILE A 92 1.80 12.88 -1.91
C ILE A 92 3.04 12.60 -2.78
N PRO A 93 4.04 13.51 -2.82
CA PRO A 93 5.26 13.35 -3.61
C PRO A 93 6.24 12.37 -2.93
N LEU A 94 5.90 11.08 -2.96
CA LEU A 94 6.76 10.00 -2.45
C LEU A 94 7.52 9.29 -3.56
N GLY A 95 8.74 8.86 -3.23
CA GLY A 95 9.63 8.09 -4.10
C GLY A 95 10.59 8.96 -4.91
N PRO A 96 11.67 8.36 -5.44
CA PRO A 96 12.69 9.08 -6.16
C PRO A 96 12.18 9.54 -7.54
N PRO A 97 12.48 10.78 -7.95
CA PRO A 97 12.04 11.33 -9.24
C PRO A 97 12.71 10.65 -10.46
N VAL A 98 13.79 9.90 -10.27
CA VAL A 98 14.60 9.36 -11.37
C VAL A 98 14.93 7.89 -11.11
N ASP A 99 15.01 7.10 -12.18
CA ASP A 99 15.48 5.72 -12.13
C ASP A 99 16.98 5.67 -11.89
N ARG A 100 17.41 4.77 -11.01
CA ARG A 100 18.84 4.57 -10.78
C ARG A 100 19.49 3.92 -12.00
N MET A 101 20.61 4.50 -12.41
CA MET A 101 21.46 4.00 -13.47
C MET A 101 22.73 3.43 -12.87
N SER A 102 23.18 2.27 -13.32
CA SER A 102 24.52 1.78 -13.04
C SER A 102 25.46 2.24 -14.13
N ILE A 103 26.65 2.67 -13.72
CA ILE A 103 27.74 3.01 -14.63
C ILE A 103 28.86 2.01 -14.35
N ARG A 104 29.12 1.12 -15.30
CA ARG A 104 30.28 0.22 -15.26
C ARG A 104 31.35 0.78 -16.19
N LEU A 105 32.60 0.78 -15.74
CA LEU A 105 33.71 1.30 -16.53
C LEU A 105 33.85 0.47 -17.81
N GLY A 106 33.66 1.11 -18.98
CA GLY A 106 33.70 0.45 -20.28
C GLY A 106 32.37 -0.10 -20.81
N SER A 107 31.24 0.15 -20.14
CA SER A 107 29.89 -0.22 -20.61
C SER A 107 28.95 0.98 -20.62
N PRO A 108 27.93 1.01 -21.51
CA PRO A 108 26.92 2.05 -21.47
C PRO A 108 26.16 2.04 -20.13
N PRO A 109 25.58 3.18 -19.71
CA PRO A 109 24.77 3.23 -18.50
C PRO A 109 23.59 2.28 -18.60
N GLU A 110 23.38 1.44 -17.58
CA GLU A 110 22.30 0.46 -17.56
C GLU A 110 21.28 0.77 -16.47
N ARG A 111 19.99 0.67 -16.83
CA ARG A 111 18.87 0.92 -15.93
C ARG A 111 18.79 -0.19 -14.87
N MET A 112 18.82 0.20 -13.61
CA MET A 112 18.79 -0.75 -12.49
C MET A 112 17.41 -0.98 -11.91
N GLU A 113 16.49 -0.03 -12.12
CA GLU A 113 15.16 -0.02 -11.52
C GLU A 113 14.08 -0.02 -12.58
N TYR A 114 13.07 -0.87 -12.37
CA TYR A 114 11.88 -0.93 -13.20
C TYR A 114 10.67 -0.57 -12.36
N LYS A 115 10.13 0.63 -12.62
CA LYS A 115 9.04 1.23 -11.84
C LYS A 115 7.69 1.18 -12.56
N SER A 116 7.66 0.79 -13.83
CA SER A 116 6.40 0.63 -14.56
C SER A 116 5.61 -0.52 -13.96
N HIS A 117 4.32 -0.30 -13.67
CA HIS A 117 3.44 -1.29 -13.03
C HIS A 117 3.99 -1.86 -11.70
N GLN A 118 4.79 -1.09 -10.97
CA GLN A 118 5.36 -1.52 -9.68
C GLN A 118 4.34 -1.60 -8.54
N TRP A 119 3.13 -1.07 -8.76
CA TRP A 119 2.04 -1.02 -7.78
C TRP A 119 2.34 -0.19 -6.53
N PHE A 120 2.96 0.98 -6.69
CA PHE A 120 3.23 1.86 -5.56
C PHE A 120 1.94 2.38 -4.91
N GLY A 121 1.80 2.19 -3.61
CA GLY A 121 0.54 2.44 -2.88
C GLY A 121 -0.36 1.21 -2.77
N ALA A 122 0.11 0.02 -3.15
CA ALA A 122 -0.61 -1.22 -2.85
C ALA A 122 -0.77 -1.45 -1.34
N THR A 123 0.21 -1.02 -0.56
CA THR A 123 0.16 -1.03 0.90
C THR A 123 0.50 0.36 1.41
N VAL A 124 -0.37 0.91 2.27
CA VAL A 124 -0.19 2.19 2.94
C VAL A 124 -0.45 2.00 4.43
N ARG A 125 0.47 2.47 5.28
CA ARG A 125 0.36 2.44 6.74
C ARG A 125 0.88 3.71 7.36
N THR A 126 0.31 4.12 8.49
CA THR A 126 0.76 5.29 9.24
C THR A 126 1.08 4.95 10.69
N HIS A 127 1.97 5.73 11.29
CA HIS A 127 2.25 5.67 12.71
C HIS A 127 2.76 7.03 13.20
N GLY A 128 1.92 7.74 13.95
CA GLY A 128 2.15 9.15 14.29
C GLY A 128 2.27 9.99 13.02
N GLU A 129 3.38 10.71 12.87
CA GLU A 129 3.68 11.51 11.67
C GLU A 129 4.32 10.71 10.53
N THR A 130 4.58 9.41 10.74
CA THR A 130 5.26 8.55 9.75
C THR A 130 4.24 7.93 8.81
N LEU A 131 4.53 7.98 7.51
CA LEU A 131 3.81 7.28 6.44
C LEU A 131 4.74 6.24 5.81
N LEU A 132 4.24 5.02 5.63
CA LEU A 132 4.86 3.95 4.86
C LEU A 132 4.00 3.68 3.64
N ALA A 133 4.60 3.64 2.45
CA ALA A 133 3.95 3.24 1.22
C ALA A 133 4.83 2.26 0.44
N CYS A 134 4.26 1.16 -0.04
CA CYS A 134 5.02 0.10 -0.69
C CYS A 134 4.61 -0.14 -2.15
N ALA A 135 5.57 -0.63 -2.93
CA ALA A 135 5.46 -1.08 -4.31
C ALA A 135 5.93 -2.55 -4.37
N PRO A 136 5.04 -3.54 -4.15
CA PRO A 136 5.44 -4.94 -4.07
C PRO A 136 5.90 -5.53 -5.41
N LEU A 137 5.52 -4.93 -6.54
CA LEU A 137 5.95 -5.35 -7.87
C LEU A 137 7.13 -4.53 -8.42
N TYR A 138 7.72 -3.67 -7.59
CA TYR A 138 8.97 -3.01 -7.92
C TYR A 138 10.03 -4.06 -8.23
N SER A 139 10.66 -3.90 -9.40
CA SER A 139 11.64 -4.85 -9.91
C SER A 139 13.02 -4.22 -10.03
N TRP A 140 14.03 -5.01 -9.70
CA TRP A 140 15.43 -4.60 -9.71
C TRP A 140 16.25 -5.47 -10.67
N ARG A 141 17.17 -4.84 -11.40
CA ARG A 141 18.10 -5.52 -12.31
C ARG A 141 19.22 -6.18 -11.52
N THR A 142 19.47 -7.46 -11.77
CA THR A 142 20.65 -8.15 -11.25
C THR A 142 21.59 -8.58 -12.36
N PHE A 143 22.86 -8.75 -12.00
CA PHE A 143 23.95 -9.04 -12.94
C PHE A 143 24.52 -10.43 -12.66
N LYS A 144 23.63 -11.43 -12.53
CA LYS A 144 24.04 -12.80 -12.17
C LYS A 144 24.46 -13.66 -13.36
N SER A 145 24.01 -13.34 -14.57
CA SER A 145 24.35 -14.03 -15.81
C SER A 145 24.50 -13.04 -16.97
N GLU A 146 24.79 -13.54 -18.17
CA GLU A 146 24.80 -12.75 -19.41
C GLU A 146 23.42 -12.13 -19.72
N GLU A 147 22.35 -12.63 -19.09
CA GLU A 147 20.99 -12.10 -19.19
C GLU A 147 20.63 -11.33 -17.91
N ALA A 148 20.23 -10.08 -18.09
CA ALA A 148 19.76 -9.25 -16.99
C ALA A 148 18.33 -9.63 -16.61
N GLU A 149 18.16 -10.22 -15.44
CA GLU A 149 16.84 -10.56 -14.89
C GLU A 149 16.19 -9.34 -14.21
N GLN A 150 14.87 -9.23 -14.37
CA GLN A 150 14.04 -8.26 -13.65
C GLN A 150 13.36 -8.97 -12.50
N GLU A 151 13.89 -8.79 -11.30
CA GLU A 151 13.45 -9.52 -10.12
C GLU A 151 12.50 -8.65 -9.28
N PRO A 152 11.24 -9.07 -9.01
CA PRO A 152 10.27 -8.30 -8.24
C PRO A 152 10.56 -8.38 -6.74
N VAL A 153 11.64 -7.72 -6.32
CA VAL A 153 12.10 -7.70 -4.92
C VAL A 153 11.17 -6.91 -4.01
N GLY A 154 10.41 -5.95 -4.56
CA GLY A 154 9.59 -5.01 -3.81
C GLY A 154 10.40 -3.91 -3.12
N THR A 155 9.74 -2.79 -2.83
CA THR A 155 10.32 -1.65 -2.10
C THR A 155 9.24 -0.90 -1.32
N CYS A 156 9.65 -0.20 -0.27
CA CYS A 156 8.79 0.74 0.44
C CYS A 156 9.48 2.10 0.62
N PHE A 157 8.68 3.15 0.80
CA PHE A 157 9.11 4.48 1.15
C PHE A 157 8.51 4.86 2.49
N LEU A 158 9.39 5.22 3.43
CA LEU A 158 9.04 5.84 4.69
C LEU A 158 9.14 7.35 4.53
N SER A 159 8.16 8.07 5.05
CA SER A 159 8.15 9.52 5.04
C SER A 159 7.73 10.09 6.38
N ARG A 160 8.34 11.21 6.78
CA ARG A 160 8.14 11.89 8.07
C ARG A 160 8.11 13.41 7.90
N GLY A 161 7.63 14.11 8.92
CA GLY A 161 7.61 15.57 8.98
C GLY A 161 6.76 16.18 7.88
N ASN A 162 5.50 15.72 7.77
CA ASN A 162 4.56 16.16 6.72
C ASN A 162 5.15 16.04 5.29
N PHE A 163 5.73 14.87 5.00
CA PHE A 163 6.29 14.52 3.69
C PHE A 163 7.57 15.25 3.28
N SER A 164 8.19 16.00 4.19
CA SER A 164 9.44 16.74 3.92
C SER A 164 10.68 15.84 3.86
N SER A 165 10.68 14.74 4.62
CA SER A 165 11.77 13.76 4.65
C SER A 165 11.27 12.39 4.25
N GLN A 166 12.05 11.69 3.44
CA GLN A 166 11.72 10.34 2.99
C GLN A 166 12.97 9.45 2.86
N ALA A 167 12.78 8.16 3.11
CA ALA A 167 13.80 7.14 2.97
C ALA A 167 13.22 5.90 2.28
N GLU A 168 14.02 5.29 1.40
CA GLU A 168 13.70 4.01 0.80
C GLU A 168 14.03 2.87 1.78
N TYR A 169 13.14 1.89 1.88
CA TYR A 169 13.32 0.66 2.66
C TYR A 169 13.03 -0.57 1.80
N SER A 170 14.09 -1.21 1.31
CA SER A 170 14.05 -2.35 0.36
C SER A 170 14.82 -3.55 0.90
N PRO A 171 14.35 -4.21 1.98
CA PRO A 171 15.13 -5.24 2.69
C PRO A 171 15.39 -6.52 1.88
N CYS A 172 14.62 -6.76 0.81
CA CYS A 172 14.80 -7.90 -0.09
C CYS A 172 15.75 -7.63 -1.26
N ARG A 173 16.13 -6.37 -1.51
CA ARG A 173 17.15 -6.01 -2.50
C ARG A 173 18.55 -6.29 -1.91
N THR A 174 18.95 -7.55 -1.93
CA THR A 174 20.22 -8.04 -1.40
C THR A 174 21.06 -8.74 -2.47
N GLY A 175 22.27 -9.21 -2.12
CA GLY A 175 23.07 -10.03 -3.04
C GLY A 175 22.47 -11.42 -3.36
N LYS A 176 21.48 -11.88 -2.58
CA LYS A 176 20.79 -13.17 -2.79
C LYS A 176 19.56 -13.00 -3.67
N SER A 177 19.82 -12.70 -4.93
CA SER A 177 18.79 -12.24 -5.84
C SER A 177 18.04 -13.36 -6.60
N ASP A 178 18.35 -14.63 -6.38
CA ASP A 178 17.63 -15.71 -7.09
C ASP A 178 16.34 -16.06 -6.34
N GLN A 179 15.55 -16.95 -6.95
CA GLN A 179 14.33 -17.49 -6.35
C GLN A 179 14.60 -18.27 -5.05
N ASN A 180 15.80 -18.87 -4.92
CA ASN A 180 16.27 -19.53 -3.70
C ASN A 180 16.55 -18.51 -2.58
N GLY A 181 16.72 -17.24 -2.93
CA GLY A 181 16.93 -16.11 -2.03
C GLY A 181 15.70 -15.20 -1.95
N GLN A 182 15.87 -13.95 -2.34
CA GLN A 182 14.89 -12.87 -2.16
C GLN A 182 14.57 -12.11 -3.45
N GLY A 183 14.99 -12.60 -4.63
CA GLY A 183 14.74 -11.93 -5.91
C GLY A 183 13.26 -11.69 -6.21
N VAL A 184 12.43 -12.68 -5.89
CA VAL A 184 10.97 -12.61 -6.09
C VAL A 184 10.24 -12.30 -4.78
N CYS A 185 10.91 -11.70 -3.79
CA CYS A 185 10.36 -11.50 -2.45
C CYS A 185 9.06 -10.70 -2.41
N GLN A 186 8.92 -9.67 -3.24
CA GLN A 186 7.78 -8.75 -3.24
C GLN A 186 7.58 -8.07 -1.87
N ALA A 187 8.66 -7.59 -1.26
CA ALA A 187 8.62 -6.91 0.03
C ALA A 187 7.63 -5.74 0.02
N GLY A 188 6.79 -5.68 1.06
CA GLY A 188 5.74 -4.66 1.16
C GLY A 188 4.42 -5.09 0.54
N PHE A 189 4.29 -6.36 0.14
CA PHE A 189 3.00 -6.97 -0.19
C PHE A 189 2.01 -6.84 0.97
N SER A 190 2.51 -6.98 2.20
CA SER A 190 1.83 -6.57 3.42
C SER A 190 2.79 -5.79 4.32
N ALA A 191 2.25 -4.90 5.14
CA ALA A 191 3.03 -4.12 6.09
C ALA A 191 2.19 -3.67 7.27
N ASP A 192 2.84 -3.42 8.41
CA ASP A 192 2.25 -2.77 9.56
C ASP A 192 3.29 -2.05 10.43
N PHE A 193 2.83 -1.21 11.35
CA PHE A 193 3.65 -0.63 12.40
C PHE A 193 3.35 -1.27 13.76
N THR A 194 4.40 -1.60 14.50
CA THR A 194 4.25 -1.93 15.92
C THR A 194 3.86 -0.68 16.74
N LYS A 195 3.41 -0.88 17.99
CA LYS A 195 3.14 0.22 18.92
C LYS A 195 4.34 1.15 19.17
N ALA A 196 5.56 0.65 19.02
CA ALA A 196 6.79 1.43 19.18
C ALA A 196 7.27 2.07 17.86
N GLY A 197 6.51 1.96 16.77
CA GLY A 197 6.83 2.56 15.48
C GLY A 197 7.83 1.76 14.64
N TRP A 198 8.14 0.52 15.01
CA TRP A 198 8.89 -0.40 14.15
C TRP A 198 8.05 -0.86 12.97
N VAL A 199 8.66 -0.87 11.79
CA VAL A 199 8.04 -1.41 10.57
C VAL A 199 8.12 -2.93 10.58
N VAL A 200 7.00 -3.57 10.26
CA VAL A 200 6.91 -5.00 9.95
C VAL A 200 6.51 -5.12 8.48
N LEU A 201 7.24 -5.91 7.70
CA LEU A 201 6.96 -6.17 6.28
C LEU A 201 6.75 -7.65 6.04
N GLY A 202 5.85 -7.97 5.11
CA GLY A 202 5.73 -9.30 4.52
C GLY A 202 6.23 -9.30 3.08
N GLY A 203 6.97 -10.35 2.73
CA GLY A 203 7.51 -10.64 1.40
C GLY A 203 7.21 -12.08 1.00
N PRO A 204 6.05 -12.35 0.36
CA PRO A 204 5.52 -13.70 0.16
C PRO A 204 6.40 -14.58 -0.73
N GLY A 205 7.15 -14.02 -1.68
CA GLY A 205 7.90 -14.82 -2.64
C GLY A 205 9.30 -15.25 -2.18
N SER A 206 9.74 -14.84 -0.98
CA SER A 206 11.07 -15.20 -0.47
C SER A 206 11.24 -16.72 -0.35
N PHE A 207 12.44 -17.22 -0.70
CA PHE A 207 12.86 -18.62 -0.55
C PHE A 207 11.89 -19.62 -1.19
N PHE A 208 11.69 -19.57 -2.51
CA PHE A 208 10.68 -20.37 -3.22
C PHE A 208 9.26 -20.19 -2.65
N ALA A 209 8.88 -18.94 -2.41
CA ALA A 209 7.56 -18.59 -1.86
C ALA A 209 7.22 -19.22 -0.49
N GLN A 210 8.23 -19.51 0.33
CA GLN A 210 8.02 -19.79 1.76
C GLN A 210 7.53 -18.54 2.52
N GLY A 211 7.91 -17.35 2.04
CA GLY A 211 7.59 -16.08 2.66
C GLY A 211 8.63 -15.65 3.70
N LYS A 212 8.65 -14.34 3.98
CA LYS A 212 9.48 -13.71 5.01
C LYS A 212 8.78 -12.47 5.56
#